data_AF-A0A7V5YWG0-F1
#
_entry.id   AF-A0A7V5YWG0-F1
#
_cell.length_a   1.000
_cell.length_b   1.000
_cell.length_c   1.000
_cell.angle_alpha   90.00
_cell.angle_beta   90.00
_cell.angle_gamma   90.00
#
_symmetry.space_group_name_H-M   'P 1'
#
loop_
_entity.id
_entity.type
_entity.pdbx_description
1 polymer ?
#
loop_
_entity_poly.entity_id
_entity_poly.type
_entity_poly.pdbx_seq_one_letter_code
_entity_poly.pdbx_strand_id
1 'polypeptide(L)'
;MEKRFGALRVIGTILKVLAWIVLAGGILGAIGMIITGGLFSGGSRLGSLSSQFGGAAVLAGLLGGVAGAIGLLFVAVVEFLVLYATGDAIYLALAIEENTRETAWYLKGGDTVRR
;
A
#
# COMPACT_ATOMS: atom_id res chain seq x y z
N MET A 1 -18.65 24.58 -10.36
CA MET A 1 -17.53 23.65 -10.07
C MET A 1 -16.33 24.10 -10.90
N GLU A 2 -15.54 25.05 -10.40
CA GLU A 2 -14.33 25.45 -11.15
C GLU A 2 -13.40 24.24 -11.27
N LYS A 3 -12.98 23.95 -12.49
CA LYS A 3 -12.17 22.78 -12.92
C LYS A 3 -10.79 22.67 -12.26
N ARG A 4 -10.49 23.53 -11.29
CA ARG A 4 -9.15 23.75 -10.71
C ARG A 4 -8.64 22.65 -9.79
N PHE A 5 -9.53 21.83 -9.21
CA PHE A 5 -9.12 20.72 -8.34
C PHE A 5 -9.19 19.33 -8.98
N GLY A 6 -9.44 19.26 -10.29
CA GLY A 6 -9.48 17.98 -11.01
C GLY A 6 -8.19 17.18 -10.87
N ALA A 7 -7.04 17.86 -10.93
CA ALA A 7 -5.73 17.23 -10.78
C ALA A 7 -5.54 16.57 -9.40
N LEU A 8 -5.86 17.26 -8.30
CA LEU A 8 -5.76 16.69 -6.95
C LEU A 8 -6.68 15.48 -6.76
N ARG A 9 -7.90 15.55 -7.31
CA ARG A 9 -8.84 14.42 -7.27
C ARG A 9 -8.28 13.19 -7.99
N VAL A 10 -7.66 13.40 -9.15
CA VAL A 10 -7.00 12.34 -9.92
C VAL A 10 -5.81 11.78 -9.15
N ILE A 11 -4.97 12.63 -8.55
CA ILE A 11 -3.83 12.20 -7.73
C ILE A 11 -4.31 11.37 -6.53
N GLY A 12 -5.36 11.80 -5.83
CA GLY A 12 -5.97 11.05 -4.74
C GLY A 12 -6.46 9.66 -5.17
N THR A 13 -7.10 9.55 -6.35
CA THR A 13 -7.49 8.26 -6.92
C THR A 13 -6.26 7.40 -7.23
N ILE A 14 -5.25 7.98 -7.88
CA ILE A 14 -4.02 7.26 -8.27
C ILE A 14 -3.33 6.71 -7.04
N LEU A 15 -3.18 7.48 -5.96
CA LEU A 15 -2.55 7.02 -4.72
C LEU A 15 -3.28 5.81 -4.13
N LYS A 16 -4.61 5.82 -4.13
CA LYS A 16 -5.41 4.67 -3.67
C LYS A 16 -5.24 3.44 -4.55
N VAL A 17 -5.20 3.62 -5.87
CA VAL A 17 -4.94 2.53 -6.83
C VAL A 17 -3.55 1.95 -6.62
N LEU A 18 -2.53 2.82 -6.47
CA LEU A 18 -1.16 2.40 -6.17
C LEU A 18 -1.08 1.66 -4.84
N ALA A 19 -1.80 2.08 -3.80
CA ALA A 19 -1.86 1.36 -2.54
C ALA A 19 -2.30 -0.09 -2.76
N TRP A 20 -3.40 -0.32 -3.49
CA TRP A 20 -3.87 -1.67 -3.82
C TRP A 20 -2.86 -2.49 -4.62
N ILE A 21 -2.17 -1.87 -5.59
CA ILE A 21 -1.12 -2.52 -6.37
C ILE A 21 0.03 -2.96 -5.46
N VAL A 22 0.49 -2.08 -4.56
CA VAL A 22 1.56 -2.38 -3.60
C VAL A 22 1.14 -3.51 -2.65
N LEU A 23 -0.09 -3.49 -2.13
CA LEU A 23 -0.58 -4.56 -1.27
C LEU A 23 -0.64 -5.90 -2.01
N ALA A 24 -1.19 -5.92 -3.22
CA ALA A 24 -1.24 -7.12 -4.05
C ALA A 24 0.18 -7.65 -4.36
N GLY A 25 1.09 -6.75 -4.73
CA GLY A 25 2.50 -7.08 -4.95
C GLY A 25 3.18 -7.63 -3.69
N GLY A 26 2.89 -7.06 -2.52
CA GLY A 26 3.37 -7.54 -1.23
C GLY A 26 2.87 -8.96 -0.92
N ILE A 27 1.59 -9.24 -1.15
CA ILE A 27 1.02 -10.58 -0.96
C ILE A 27 1.68 -11.59 -1.90
N LEU A 28 1.82 -11.26 -3.18
CA LEU A 28 2.50 -12.12 -4.16
C LEU A 28 3.98 -12.33 -3.80
N GLY A 29 4.66 -11.30 -3.33
CA GLY A 29 6.04 -11.36 -2.87
C GLY A 29 6.20 -12.27 -1.64
N ALA A 30 5.26 -12.19 -0.68
CA ALA A 30 5.25 -13.05 0.50
C ALA A 30 5.07 -14.53 0.13
N ILE A 31 4.15 -14.82 -0.80
CA ILE A 31 3.98 -16.17 -1.36
C ILE A 31 5.28 -16.62 -2.05
N GLY A 32 5.89 -15.76 -2.85
CA GLY A 32 7.18 -16.02 -3.50
C GLY A 32 8.30 -16.34 -2.50
N MET A 33 8.34 -15.66 -1.35
CA MET A 33 9.33 -15.92 -0.30
C MET A 33 9.13 -17.28 0.39
N ILE A 34 7.88 -17.70 0.60
CA ILE A 34 7.59 -19.03 1.15
C ILE A 34 8.00 -20.12 0.15
N ILE A 35 7.61 -19.96 -1.12
CA ILE A 35 7.96 -20.90 -2.19
C ILE A 35 9.48 -20.99 -2.32
N THR A 36 10.16 -19.86 -2.32
CA THR A 36 11.61 -19.84 -2.53
C THR A 36 12.40 -20.32 -1.32
N GLY A 37 11.97 -19.99 -0.09
CA GLY A 37 12.54 -20.53 1.15
C GLY A 37 12.36 -22.04 1.29
N GLY A 38 11.23 -22.57 0.83
CA GLY A 38 10.95 -24.01 0.81
C GLY A 38 11.64 -24.78 -0.31
N LEU A 39 11.70 -24.23 -1.52
CA LEU A 39 12.14 -24.94 -2.74
C LEU A 39 13.61 -24.71 -3.09
N PHE A 40 14.17 -23.51 -2.84
CA PHE A 40 15.54 -23.14 -3.24
C PHE A 40 16.57 -23.22 -2.11
N SER A 41 16.17 -23.57 -0.89
CA SER A 41 17.11 -23.87 0.21
C SER A 41 18.03 -25.07 -0.06
N GLY A 42 17.75 -25.87 -1.10
CA GLY A 42 18.66 -26.91 -1.60
C GLY A 42 19.66 -26.47 -2.70
N GLY A 43 19.58 -25.24 -3.21
CA GLY A 43 20.03 -24.94 -4.59
C GLY A 43 21.46 -24.48 -4.85
N SER A 44 22.02 -23.49 -4.13
CA SER A 44 23.20 -22.80 -4.72
C SER A 44 24.25 -22.18 -3.81
N ARG A 45 24.04 -22.13 -2.49
CA ARG A 45 25.11 -21.84 -1.50
C ARG A 45 25.03 -22.69 -0.25
N LEU A 46 23.83 -23.20 0.05
CA LEU A 46 23.56 -24.17 1.09
C LEU A 46 23.70 -25.63 0.61
N GLY A 47 23.90 -25.88 -0.70
CA GLY A 47 24.09 -27.21 -1.27
C GLY A 47 25.34 -27.95 -0.76
N SER A 48 26.36 -27.22 -0.30
CA SER A 48 27.55 -27.76 0.37
C SER A 48 27.37 -27.98 1.87
N LEU A 49 26.38 -27.32 2.49
CA LEU A 49 26.01 -27.46 3.90
C LEU A 49 24.89 -28.50 4.09
N SER A 50 24.00 -28.65 3.11
CA SER A 50 22.92 -29.64 3.08
C SER A 50 23.45 -31.06 2.93
N SER A 51 24.63 -31.26 2.33
CA SER A 51 25.31 -32.56 2.31
C SER A 51 25.85 -32.98 3.68
N GLN A 52 26.10 -32.03 4.60
CA GLN A 52 26.50 -32.31 5.99
C GLN A 52 25.34 -32.28 6.99
N PHE A 53 24.25 -31.53 6.72
CA PHE A 53 23.18 -31.26 7.68
C PHE A 53 21.76 -31.39 7.09
N GLY A 54 21.55 -32.28 6.12
CA GLY A 54 20.41 -32.36 5.18
C GLY A 54 18.97 -32.18 5.69
N GLY A 55 18.69 -32.28 6.99
CA GLY A 55 17.41 -31.89 7.60
C GLY A 55 17.37 -30.47 8.19
N ALA A 56 18.44 -30.03 8.86
CA ALA A 56 18.50 -28.72 9.53
C ALA A 56 18.55 -27.55 8.53
N ALA A 57 19.21 -27.76 7.39
CA ALA A 57 19.31 -26.76 6.32
C ALA A 57 17.94 -26.43 5.68
N VAL A 58 17.10 -27.45 5.45
CA VAL A 58 15.75 -27.30 4.89
C VAL A 58 14.83 -26.60 5.89
N LEU A 59 14.92 -26.98 7.17
CA LEU A 59 14.11 -26.40 8.24
C LEU A 59 14.47 -24.92 8.47
N ALA A 60 15.75 -24.57 8.41
CA ALA A 60 16.21 -23.18 8.45
C ALA A 60 15.72 -22.36 7.25
N GLY A 61 15.72 -22.93 6.03
CA GLY A 61 15.21 -22.27 4.83
C GLY A 61 13.71 -21.97 4.90
N LEU A 62 12.91 -22.92 5.38
CA LEU A 62 11.46 -22.73 5.58
C LEU A 62 11.18 -21.66 6.65
N LEU A 63 11.85 -21.73 7.81
CA LEU A 63 11.68 -20.73 8.86
C LEU A 63 12.09 -19.33 8.40
N GLY A 64 13.19 -19.22 7.64
CA GLY A 64 13.63 -17.97 7.04
C GLY A 64 12.62 -17.42 6.02
N GLY A 65 12.08 -18.28 5.16
CA GLY A 65 11.05 -17.90 4.18
C GLY A 65 9.75 -17.42 4.84
N VAL A 66 9.30 -18.10 5.89
CA VAL A 66 8.10 -17.70 6.65
C VAL A 66 8.34 -16.40 7.41
N ALA A 67 9.45 -16.26 8.13
CA ALA A 67 9.78 -15.04 8.85
C ALA A 67 9.92 -13.84 7.90
N GLY A 68 10.57 -14.04 6.75
CA GLY A 68 10.65 -13.05 5.70
C GLY A 68 9.28 -12.66 5.16
N ALA A 69 8.43 -13.64 4.85
CA ALA A 69 7.08 -13.38 4.33
C ALA A 69 6.22 -12.57 5.31
N ILE A 70 6.30 -12.87 6.61
CA ILE A 70 5.62 -12.10 7.66
C ILE A 70 6.14 -10.66 7.69
N GLY A 71 7.47 -10.47 7.68
CA GLY A 71 8.07 -9.14 7.67
C GLY A 71 7.67 -8.33 6.44
N LEU A 72 7.67 -8.95 5.26
CA LEU A 72 7.26 -8.32 4.01
C LEU A 72 5.77 -7.96 4.00
N LEU A 73 4.90 -8.83 4.50
CA LEU A 73 3.47 -8.52 4.64
C LEU A 73 3.24 -7.35 5.59
N PHE A 74 3.95 -7.29 6.71
CA PHE A 74 3.84 -6.19 7.65
C PHE A 74 4.21 -4.86 6.99
N VAL A 75 5.34 -4.81 6.28
CA VAL A 75 5.77 -3.62 5.53
C VAL A 75 4.74 -3.24 4.46
N ALA A 76 4.26 -4.21 3.68
CA ALA A 76 3.27 -3.97 2.63
C ALA A 76 1.95 -3.41 3.16
N VAL A 77 1.48 -3.90 4.32
CA VAL A 77 0.27 -3.38 4.99
C VAL A 77 0.49 -1.96 5.49
N VAL A 78 1.63 -1.68 6.12
CA VAL A 78 1.94 -0.31 6.59
C VAL A 78 2.03 0.65 5.41
N GLU A 79 2.71 0.27 4.33
CA GLU A 79 2.84 1.08 3.12
C GLU A 79 1.47 1.31 2.43
N PHE A 80 0.64 0.26 2.35
CA PHE A 80 -0.74 0.37 1.89
C PHE A 80 -1.52 1.42 2.70
N LEU A 81 -1.46 1.36 4.03
CA LEU A 81 -2.17 2.28 4.90
C LEU A 81 -1.71 3.72 4.68
N VAL A 82 -0.41 3.96 4.58
CA VAL A 82 0.15 5.29 4.35
C VAL A 82 -0.31 5.85 2.99
N LEU A 83 -0.20 5.07 1.91
CA LEU A 83 -0.60 5.50 0.57
C LEU A 83 -2.10 5.76 0.49
N TYR A 84 -2.91 4.85 1.02
CA TYR A 84 -4.36 4.96 0.99
C TYR A 84 -4.86 6.15 1.82
N ALA A 85 -4.34 6.29 3.06
CA ALA A 85 -4.69 7.40 3.94
C ALA A 85 -4.25 8.75 3.37
N THR A 86 -3.11 8.81 2.68
CA THR A 86 -2.68 10.04 1.97
C THR A 86 -3.66 10.40 0.86
N GLY A 87 -4.12 9.41 0.09
CA GLY A 87 -5.19 9.62 -0.90
C GLY A 87 -6.47 10.15 -0.26
N ASP A 88 -6.91 9.58 0.86
CA ASP A 88 -8.09 10.06 1.62
C ASP A 88 -7.91 11.46 2.18
N ALA A 89 -6.72 11.80 2.69
CA ALA A 89 -6.42 13.13 3.20
C ALA A 89 -6.59 14.20 2.11
N ILE A 90 -6.25 13.89 0.85
CA ILE A 90 -6.48 14.79 -0.28
C ILE A 90 -7.98 15.02 -0.50
N TYR A 91 -8.79 13.94 -0.52
CA TYR A 91 -10.24 14.08 -0.66
C TYR A 91 -10.87 14.87 0.48
N LEU A 92 -10.40 14.63 1.71
CA LEU A 92 -10.84 15.38 2.89
C LEU A 92 -10.54 16.87 2.74
N ALA A 93 -9.31 17.23 2.35
CA ALA A 93 -8.93 18.62 2.13
C ALA A 93 -9.78 19.30 1.06
N LEU A 94 -10.08 18.59 -0.04
CA LEU A 94 -10.96 19.09 -1.10
C LEU A 94 -12.39 19.31 -0.59
N ALA A 95 -12.93 18.38 0.20
CA ALA A 95 -14.27 18.51 0.77
C ALA A 95 -14.36 19.69 1.75
N ILE A 96 -13.32 19.92 2.55
CA ILE A 96 -13.23 21.08 3.45
C ILE A 96 -13.24 22.39 2.65
N GLU A 97 -12.46 22.48 1.57
CA GLU A 97 -12.41 23.66 0.71
C GLU A 97 -13.76 23.97 0.07
N GLU A 98 -14.42 22.93 -0.45
CA GLU A 98 -15.74 23.06 -1.08
C GLU A 98 -16.79 23.54 -0.09
N ASN A 99 -16.87 22.92 1.10
CA ASN A 99 -17.79 23.31 2.16
C ASN A 99 -17.51 24.73 2.68
N THR A 100 -16.24 25.12 2.79
CA THR A 100 -15.86 26.48 3.24
C THR A 100 -16.26 27.53 2.20
N ARG A 101 -16.08 27.24 0.92
CA ARG A 101 -16.49 28.12 -0.19
C ARG A 101 -18.00 28.29 -0.25
N GLU A 102 -18.75 27.20 -0.09
CA GLU A 102 -20.22 27.27 -0.02
C GLU A 102 -20.68 28.08 1.19
N THR A 103 -20.11 27.85 2.37
CA THR A 103 -20.43 28.62 3.57
C THR A 103 -20.17 30.11 3.37
N ALA A 104 -19.03 30.47 2.79
CA ALA A 104 -18.70 31.87 2.47
C ALA A 104 -19.67 32.47 1.44
N TRP A 105 -20.20 31.68 0.51
CA TRP A 105 -21.22 32.11 -0.45
C TRP A 105 -22.56 32.40 0.24
N TYR A 106 -23.03 31.50 1.11
CA TYR A 106 -24.27 31.71 1.88
C TYR A 106 -24.17 32.95 2.79
N LEU A 107 -23.04 33.13 3.48
CA LEU A 107 -22.83 34.29 4.37
C LEU A 107 -22.82 35.64 3.64
N LYS A 108 -22.47 35.66 2.35
CA LYS A 108 -22.48 36.87 1.52
C LYS A 108 -23.86 37.19 0.93
N GLY A 109 -24.91 36.49 1.36
CA GLY A 109 -26.26 36.69 0.83
C GLY A 109 -26.45 36.07 -0.55
N GLY A 110 -25.82 34.93 -0.82
CA GLY A 110 -25.88 34.22 -2.10
C GLY A 110 -27.30 34.04 -2.66
N ASP A 111 -28.29 33.87 -1.78
CA ASP A 111 -29.71 33.76 -2.13
C ASP A 111 -30.46 35.11 -2.22
N THR A 112 -29.97 36.18 -1.58
CA THR A 112 -30.59 37.51 -1.62
C THR A 112 -30.15 38.34 -2.84
N VAL A 113 -29.02 38.01 -3.48
CA VAL A 113 -28.49 38.71 -4.68
C VAL A 113 -29.15 38.23 -5.98
N ARG A 114 -29.95 37.15 -5.94
CA ARG A 114 -30.63 36.55 -7.12
C ARG A 114 -32.11 36.94 -7.28
N ARG A 115 -32.67 37.78 -6.41
CA ARG A 115 -34.05 38.30 -6.55
C ARG A 115 -34.07 39.69 -7.16
#